data_AF-A0A9D0AUW6-F1
#
_entry.id   AF-A0A9D0AUW6-F1
#
_cell.length_a   1.000
_cell.length_b   1.000
_cell.length_c   1.000
_cell.angle_alpha   90.00
_cell.angle_beta   90.00
_cell.angle_gamma   90.00
#
_symmetry.space_group_name_H-M   'P 1'
#
loop_
_entity.id
_entity.type
_entity.pdbx_description
1 polymer ?
#
loop_
_entity_poly.entity_id
_entity_poly.type
_entity_poly.pdbx_seq_one_letter_code
_entity_poly.pdbx_strand_id
1 'polypeptide(L)'
;MQNIIITTIAMLFIINVQAFDLFNPDRGKPAPKPIKSSDRTNTGSSNKLPIPFKAKASIKPTINKRPKNLLPQKDFALKGTSIIGNKRAAILIAPNKKEFIQYLKSNKRTKIDSKYIKSEKYQSYYLLNVAAREVQIEYPINAPCRKDKDKDGVKCIKKSDGITIAALSLKERKALRPKRTPAAIPNINKKRNKNLEKRKEIYKNFKRKVIKDEDVPPGMRVVRTPFGDRLVPIK
;
A
#
# COMPACT_ATOMS: atom_id res chain seq x y z
N MET A 1 -3.47 -34.65 -44.13
CA MET A 1 -3.95 -33.45 -44.86
C MET A 1 -3.98 -32.30 -43.86
N GLN A 2 -2.85 -31.60 -43.72
CA GLN A 2 -2.56 -30.28 -44.32
C GLN A 2 -3.38 -29.16 -43.65
N ASN A 3 -2.73 -28.39 -42.76
CA ASN A 3 -2.32 -26.98 -42.93
C ASN A 3 -3.51 -26.03 -42.63
N ILE A 4 -3.39 -24.90 -41.94
CA ILE A 4 -2.49 -23.76 -42.15
C ILE A 4 -2.39 -22.93 -40.85
N ILE A 5 -1.18 -22.45 -40.60
CA ILE A 5 -0.73 -21.47 -39.61
C ILE A 5 -1.23 -20.07 -40.02
N ILE A 6 -1.87 -19.31 -39.12
CA ILE A 6 -1.91 -17.84 -39.23
C ILE A 6 -1.53 -17.22 -37.89
N THR A 7 -0.28 -16.78 -37.84
CA THR A 7 0.31 -15.84 -36.90
C THR A 7 -0.15 -14.42 -37.24
N THR A 8 -0.87 -13.74 -36.35
CA THR A 8 -1.04 -12.28 -36.40
C THR A 8 -0.36 -11.63 -35.21
N ILE A 9 0.78 -11.01 -35.52
CA ILE A 9 1.59 -10.12 -34.72
C ILE A 9 0.82 -8.80 -34.55
N ALA A 10 0.39 -8.47 -33.33
CA ALA A 10 -0.08 -7.13 -33.01
C ALA A 10 1.10 -6.36 -32.38
N MET A 11 1.65 -5.44 -33.18
CA MET A 11 2.76 -4.57 -32.81
C MET A 11 2.47 -3.74 -31.55
N LEU A 12 3.49 -3.65 -30.70
CA LEU A 12 3.64 -2.63 -29.68
C LEU A 12 3.64 -1.24 -30.31
N PHE A 13 2.69 -0.39 -29.90
CA PHE A 13 2.87 1.05 -29.92
C PHE A 13 3.39 1.50 -28.54
N ILE A 14 4.71 1.58 -28.41
CA ILE A 14 5.35 2.37 -27.35
C ILE A 14 5.27 3.82 -27.79
N ILE A 15 4.24 4.53 -27.32
CA ILE A 15 4.16 5.97 -27.48
C ILE A 15 5.12 6.56 -26.43
N ASN A 16 6.32 6.94 -26.87
CA ASN A 16 7.16 7.84 -26.08
C ASN A 16 6.46 9.19 -26.01
N VAL A 17 5.69 9.42 -24.95
CA VAL A 17 5.19 10.75 -24.62
C VAL A 17 6.39 11.56 -24.17
N GLN A 18 7.04 12.25 -25.11
CA GLN A 18 7.92 13.36 -24.76
C GLN A 18 7.02 14.41 -24.13
N ALA A 19 7.06 14.51 -22.80
CA ALA A 19 6.40 15.58 -22.07
C ALA A 19 6.87 16.91 -22.68
N PHE A 20 5.93 17.62 -23.28
CA PHE A 20 6.15 18.94 -23.87
C PHE A 20 6.38 19.93 -22.72
N ASP A 21 7.62 20.03 -22.26
CA ASP A 21 7.99 21.00 -21.25
C ASP A 21 8.11 22.38 -21.91
N LEU A 22 7.12 23.24 -21.66
CA LEU A 22 7.03 24.60 -22.20
C LEU A 22 8.08 25.56 -21.62
N PHE A 23 8.78 25.17 -20.55
CA PHE A 23 9.71 26.03 -19.85
C PHE A 23 11.14 25.49 -19.80
N ASN A 24 11.49 24.57 -20.70
CA ASN A 24 12.86 24.11 -20.82
C ASN A 24 13.76 25.27 -21.30
N PRO A 25 14.74 25.73 -20.48
CA PRO A 25 15.61 26.87 -20.80
C PRO A 25 16.56 26.60 -21.98
N ASP A 26 16.59 25.36 -22.47
CA ASP A 26 17.40 24.91 -23.61
C ASP A 26 16.64 24.91 -24.95
N ARG A 27 15.41 25.45 -25.01
CA ARG A 27 14.69 25.64 -26.28
C ARG A 27 15.51 26.54 -27.23
N GLY A 28 15.83 26.01 -28.41
CA GLY A 28 16.54 26.75 -29.46
C GLY A 28 18.03 26.49 -29.55
N LYS A 29 18.62 25.65 -28.67
CA LYS A 29 20.00 25.21 -28.86
C LYS A 29 20.09 24.24 -30.04
N PRO A 30 21.03 24.43 -30.98
CA PRO A 30 21.22 23.51 -32.09
C PRO A 30 21.53 22.11 -31.55
N ALA A 31 21.02 21.09 -32.22
CA ALA A 31 21.27 19.70 -31.84
C ALA A 31 22.78 19.47 -31.65
N PRO A 32 23.22 18.83 -30.55
CA PRO A 32 24.63 18.53 -30.36
C PRO A 32 25.11 17.69 -31.54
N LYS A 33 26.20 18.15 -32.17
CA LYS A 33 26.79 17.49 -33.33
C LYS A 33 27.13 16.04 -32.96
N PRO A 34 26.86 15.05 -33.84
CA PRO A 34 27.26 13.67 -33.58
C PRO A 34 28.77 13.61 -33.37
N ILE A 35 29.16 13.00 -32.25
CA ILE A 35 30.56 12.75 -31.89
C ILE A 35 31.15 11.85 -32.98
N LYS A 36 32.00 12.41 -33.84
CA LYS A 36 32.83 11.64 -34.78
C LYS A 36 33.88 10.90 -33.96
N SER A 37 33.91 9.58 -34.09
CA SER A 37 34.99 8.73 -33.59
C SER A 37 36.29 9.11 -34.30
N SER A 38 37.17 9.84 -33.62
CA SER A 38 38.52 10.14 -34.11
C SER A 38 39.47 8.99 -33.78
N ASP A 39 40.05 8.46 -34.85
CA ASP A 39 41.46 8.08 -34.99
C ASP A 39 41.98 6.84 -34.27
N ARG A 40 41.92 5.73 -35.03
CA ARG A 40 43.02 4.78 -35.13
C ARG A 40 44.23 5.48 -35.77
N THR A 41 45.35 5.53 -35.05
CA THR A 41 46.67 5.66 -35.67
C THR A 41 47.52 4.43 -35.37
N ASN A 42 48.10 3.91 -36.44
CA ASN A 42 48.91 2.72 -36.56
C ASN A 42 50.36 2.93 -36.07
N THR A 43 50.97 1.80 -35.70
CA THR A 43 52.37 1.40 -36.00
C THR A 43 53.52 2.30 -35.56
N GLY A 44 54.14 1.92 -34.44
CA GLY A 44 55.58 2.10 -34.21
C GLY A 44 56.24 0.73 -34.09
N SER A 45 56.99 0.32 -35.11
CA SER A 45 57.80 -0.89 -35.12
C SER A 45 58.95 -0.77 -34.13
N SER A 46 59.06 -1.73 -33.20
CA SER A 46 60.36 -2.10 -32.66
C SER A 46 60.51 -3.60 -32.82
N ASN A 47 61.54 -3.98 -33.56
CA ASN A 47 61.96 -5.36 -33.76
C ASN A 47 62.31 -5.98 -32.41
N LYS A 48 61.43 -6.82 -31.88
CA LYS A 48 61.78 -7.84 -30.89
C LYS A 48 61.35 -9.19 -31.43
N LEU A 49 62.34 -10.05 -31.61
CA LEU A 49 62.16 -11.48 -31.89
C LEU A 49 61.11 -12.06 -30.92
N PRO A 50 60.11 -12.79 -31.42
CA PRO A 50 59.09 -13.40 -30.57
C PRO A 50 59.74 -14.53 -29.76
N ILE A 51 59.76 -14.35 -28.44
CA ILE A 51 60.09 -15.43 -27.49
C ILE A 51 58.99 -16.50 -27.66
N PRO A 52 59.31 -17.75 -28.07
CA PRO A 52 58.29 -18.71 -28.50
C PRO A 52 57.48 -19.33 -27.35
N PHE A 53 57.84 -19.10 -26.09
CA PHE A 53 57.11 -19.65 -24.95
C PHE A 53 57.08 -18.68 -23.77
N LYS A 54 56.19 -17.69 -23.81
CA LYS A 54 55.66 -17.12 -22.57
C LYS A 54 54.60 -18.09 -22.06
N ALA A 55 54.95 -18.89 -21.05
CA ALA A 55 54.00 -19.69 -20.30
C ALA A 55 52.80 -18.80 -19.96
N LYS A 56 51.62 -19.15 -20.50
CA LYS A 56 50.35 -18.50 -20.16
C LYS A 56 50.25 -18.58 -18.65
N ALA A 57 50.49 -17.45 -17.96
CA ALA A 57 50.22 -17.35 -16.54
C ALA A 57 48.74 -17.73 -16.41
N SER A 58 48.46 -18.90 -15.83
CA SER A 58 47.11 -19.32 -15.59
C SER A 58 46.53 -18.26 -14.65
N ILE A 59 45.66 -17.41 -15.20
CA ILE A 59 44.84 -16.52 -14.40
C ILE A 59 43.97 -17.48 -13.60
N LYS A 60 44.46 -17.89 -12.43
CA LYS A 60 43.65 -18.63 -11.46
C LYS A 60 42.44 -17.72 -11.24
N PRO A 61 41.21 -18.20 -11.51
CA PRO A 61 40.04 -17.37 -11.28
C PRO A 61 40.11 -16.93 -9.82
N THR A 62 40.21 -15.62 -9.62
CA THR A 62 40.16 -15.01 -8.30
C THR A 62 38.81 -15.39 -7.74
N ILE A 63 38.79 -16.42 -6.88
CA ILE A 63 37.58 -16.83 -6.18
C ILE A 63 37.21 -15.62 -5.35
N ASN A 64 36.20 -14.88 -5.80
CA ASN A 64 35.60 -13.79 -5.03
C ASN A 64 35.30 -14.34 -3.65
N LYS A 65 36.06 -13.90 -2.64
CA LYS A 65 35.86 -14.29 -1.25
C LYS A 65 34.38 -14.11 -0.92
N ARG A 66 33.71 -15.20 -0.59
CA ARG A 66 32.29 -15.19 -0.19
C ARG A 66 32.12 -14.10 0.89
N PRO A 67 31.17 -13.18 0.73
CA PRO A 67 30.99 -12.10 1.69
C PRO A 67 30.74 -12.66 3.09
N LYS A 68 31.30 -11.96 4.10
CA LYS A 68 31.16 -12.21 5.54
C LYS A 68 29.74 -12.68 5.88
N ASN A 69 29.61 -13.73 6.70
CA ASN A 69 28.32 -14.32 7.10
C ASN A 69 27.36 -13.28 7.69
N LEU A 70 26.56 -12.64 6.84
CA LEU A 70 25.53 -11.70 7.25
C LEU A 70 24.39 -12.49 7.91
N LEU A 71 23.78 -11.90 8.92
CA LEU A 71 22.66 -12.50 9.63
C LEU A 71 21.45 -12.71 8.70
N PRO A 72 20.57 -13.68 9.02
CA PRO A 72 19.37 -13.90 8.24
C PRO A 72 18.43 -12.69 8.36
N GLN A 73 17.84 -12.30 7.23
CA GLN A 73 16.88 -11.20 7.15
C GLN A 73 15.66 -11.48 8.04
N LYS A 74 15.30 -10.50 8.88
CA LYS A 74 14.14 -10.57 9.78
C LYS A 74 13.12 -9.52 9.36
N ASP A 75 12.02 -10.00 8.79
CA ASP A 75 11.03 -9.14 8.20
C ASP A 75 9.85 -8.87 9.11
N PHE A 76 9.28 -7.68 8.93
CA PHE A 76 8.04 -7.25 9.54
C PHE A 76 6.92 -7.33 8.51
N ALA A 77 5.68 -7.56 8.96
CA ALA A 77 4.50 -7.43 8.11
C ALA A 77 3.65 -6.26 8.59
N LEU A 78 3.11 -5.48 7.65
CA LEU A 78 2.23 -4.35 7.98
C LEU A 78 0.80 -4.83 8.21
N LYS A 79 0.24 -4.54 9.38
CA LYS A 79 -1.17 -4.81 9.71
C LYS A 79 -2.05 -3.58 9.55
N GLY A 80 -1.49 -2.39 9.74
CA GLY A 80 -2.21 -1.14 9.57
C GLY A 80 -1.39 0.09 9.91
N THR A 81 -1.96 1.25 9.64
CA THR A 81 -1.37 2.56 9.91
C THR A 81 -2.41 3.45 10.55
N SER A 82 -2.02 4.27 11.53
CA SER A 82 -2.86 5.28 12.16
C SER A 82 -2.25 6.66 11.94
N ILE A 83 -3.04 7.56 11.38
CA ILE A 83 -2.64 8.94 11.08
C ILE A 83 -3.72 9.84 11.67
N ILE A 84 -3.39 10.55 12.75
CA ILE A 84 -4.32 11.44 13.47
C ILE A 84 -3.62 12.79 13.62
N GLY A 85 -4.03 13.76 12.80
CA GLY A 85 -3.32 15.03 12.66
C GLY A 85 -1.84 14.79 12.34
N ASN A 86 -0.96 15.25 13.23
CA ASN A 86 0.49 15.09 13.07
C ASN A 86 1.05 13.81 13.71
N LYS A 87 0.23 13.04 14.42
CA LYS A 87 0.65 11.79 15.06
C LYS A 87 0.53 10.65 14.05
N ARG A 88 1.65 9.95 13.81
CA ARG A 88 1.70 8.82 12.90
C ARG A 88 2.15 7.57 13.65
N ALA A 89 1.49 6.45 13.40
CA ALA A 89 1.83 5.16 13.99
C ALA A 89 1.67 4.02 12.98
N ALA A 90 2.55 3.03 13.05
CA ALA A 90 2.49 1.79 12.30
C ALA A 90 2.15 0.63 13.23
N ILE A 91 1.22 -0.22 12.80
CA ILE A 91 0.87 -1.46 13.49
C ILE A 91 1.58 -2.58 12.73
N LEU A 92 2.60 -3.14 13.37
CA LEU A 92 3.54 -4.08 12.75
C LEU A 92 3.43 -5.45 13.41
N ILE A 93 3.61 -6.49 12.60
CA ILE A 93 3.78 -7.87 13.04
C ILE A 93 5.26 -8.18 12.98
N ALA A 94 5.86 -8.45 14.13
CA ALA A 94 7.27 -8.80 14.25
C ALA A 94 7.57 -10.20 13.69
N PRO A 95 8.86 -10.53 13.44
CA PRO A 95 9.29 -11.87 13.01
C PRO A 95 8.89 -12.99 13.99
N ASN A 96 8.62 -12.65 15.25
CA ASN A 96 8.12 -13.55 16.29
C ASN A 96 6.58 -13.69 16.29
N LYS A 97 5.89 -13.14 15.27
CA LYS A 97 4.43 -13.08 15.12
C LYS A 97 3.69 -12.28 16.21
N LYS A 98 4.40 -11.48 17.01
CA LYS A 98 3.77 -10.55 17.96
C LYS A 98 3.44 -9.24 17.26
N GLU A 99 2.26 -8.71 17.57
CA GLU A 99 1.83 -7.42 17.08
C GLU A 99 2.26 -6.32 18.03
N PHE A 100 2.66 -5.18 17.49
CA PHE A 100 3.00 -4.00 18.27
C PHE A 100 2.72 -2.72 17.49
N ILE A 101 2.60 -1.62 18.24
CA ILE A 101 2.35 -0.29 17.69
C ILE A 101 3.64 0.51 17.84
N GLN A 102 4.17 0.99 16.72
CA GLN A 102 5.30 1.89 16.70
C GLN A 102 4.85 3.29 16.31
N TYR A 103 5.04 4.25 17.20
CA TYR A 103 4.81 5.66 16.92
C TYR A 103 6.04 6.27 16.25
N LEU A 104 5.81 7.12 15.25
CA LEU A 104 6.83 7.95 14.62
C LEU A 104 6.96 9.24 15.43
N LYS A 105 8.06 9.39 16.17
CA LYS A 105 8.30 10.55 17.03
C LYS A 105 8.66 11.77 16.18
N SER A 106 7.81 12.80 16.22
CA SER A 106 8.03 14.09 15.56
C SER A 106 8.37 14.01 14.06
N ASN A 107 7.79 13.03 13.33
CA ASN A 107 8.11 12.75 11.92
C ASN A 107 9.62 12.49 11.65
N LYS A 108 10.36 12.04 12.66
CA LYS A 108 11.78 11.73 12.58
C LYS A 108 12.02 10.22 12.69
N ARG A 109 13.19 9.80 12.20
CA ARG A 109 13.73 8.45 12.33
C ARG A 109 13.58 7.95 13.76
N THR A 110 12.72 6.97 13.97
CA THR A 110 12.40 6.43 15.30
C THR A 110 12.89 5.01 15.42
N LYS A 111 13.66 4.71 16.47
CA LYS A 111 14.16 3.36 16.74
C LYS A 111 13.01 2.43 17.13
N ILE A 112 13.03 1.22 16.59
CA ILE A 112 12.13 0.12 16.97
C ILE A 112 12.79 -0.67 18.10
N ASP A 113 12.02 -0.99 19.14
CA ASP A 113 12.54 -1.67 20.33
C ASP A 113 13.06 -3.07 19.99
N SER A 114 14.23 -3.42 20.55
CA SER A 114 14.88 -4.72 20.37
C SER A 114 14.05 -5.88 20.92
N LYS A 115 13.11 -5.64 21.85
CA LYS A 115 12.18 -6.65 22.40
C LYS A 115 11.43 -7.44 21.31
N TYR A 116 11.17 -6.84 20.16
CA TYR A 116 10.40 -7.46 19.07
C TYR A 116 11.25 -8.34 18.15
N ILE A 117 12.56 -8.09 18.09
CA ILE A 117 13.54 -8.91 17.36
C ILE A 117 14.24 -9.76 18.41
N LYS A 118 13.74 -10.98 18.64
CA LYS A 118 14.18 -11.93 19.70
C LYS A 118 15.64 -12.40 19.51
N SER A 119 16.61 -11.50 19.49
CA SER A 119 18.03 -11.77 19.28
C SER A 119 18.87 -10.52 19.52
N GLU A 120 19.74 -10.61 20.53
CA GLU A 120 20.68 -9.55 20.93
C GLU A 120 21.73 -9.21 19.86
N LYS A 121 21.87 -10.08 18.84
CA LYS A 121 22.86 -9.94 17.77
C LYS A 121 22.44 -8.96 16.66
N TYR A 122 21.19 -8.53 16.60
CA TYR A 122 20.73 -7.60 15.56
C TYR A 122 20.93 -6.16 15.99
N GLN A 123 21.45 -5.33 15.08
CA GLN A 123 21.40 -3.89 15.26
C GLN A 123 19.95 -3.39 15.20
N SER A 124 19.75 -2.13 15.59
CA SER A 124 18.43 -1.54 15.73
C SER A 124 17.79 -1.23 14.37
N TYR A 125 16.51 -1.57 14.22
CA TYR A 125 15.69 -1.17 13.08
C TYR A 125 15.13 0.23 13.33
N TYR A 126 14.88 0.98 12.26
CA TYR A 126 14.35 2.34 12.36
C TYR A 126 13.12 2.53 11.49
N LEU A 127 12.09 3.12 12.07
CA LEU A 127 10.91 3.61 11.36
C LEU A 127 11.25 4.99 10.76
N LEU A 128 11.19 5.10 9.43
CA LEU A 128 11.49 6.32 8.70
C LEU A 128 10.23 7.12 8.40
N ASN A 129 9.24 6.45 7.81
CA ASN A 129 8.01 7.10 7.37
C ASN A 129 6.80 6.16 7.56
N VAL A 130 5.66 6.77 7.84
CA VAL A 130 4.35 6.12 7.91
C VAL A 130 3.42 6.89 6.99
N ALA A 131 2.98 6.23 5.93
CA ALA A 131 2.01 6.72 4.95
C ALA A 131 0.72 5.90 5.05
N ALA A 132 -0.29 6.27 4.25
CA ALA A 132 -1.50 5.47 4.14
C ALA A 132 -1.15 4.11 3.52
N ARG A 133 -1.36 3.02 4.27
CA ARG A 133 -1.15 1.63 3.82
C ARG A 133 0.30 1.27 3.46
N GLU A 134 1.25 2.17 3.69
CA GLU A 134 2.67 1.95 3.40
C GLU A 134 3.54 2.49 4.54
N VAL A 135 4.58 1.74 4.88
CA VAL A 135 5.53 2.10 5.94
C VAL A 135 6.95 1.82 5.46
N GLN A 136 7.88 2.75 5.73
CA GLN A 136 9.28 2.58 5.39
C GLN A 136 10.10 2.28 6.65
N ILE A 137 10.78 1.14 6.64
CA ILE A 137 11.66 0.70 7.73
C ILE A 137 13.07 0.56 7.20
N GLU A 138 14.02 1.16 7.90
CA GLU A 138 15.44 0.98 7.67
C GLU A 138 15.93 -0.30 8.32
N TYR A 139 16.60 -1.15 7.53
CA TYR A 139 17.16 -2.41 8.01
C TYR A 139 18.61 -2.20 8.47
N PRO A 140 19.06 -2.95 9.48
CA PRO A 140 20.41 -2.84 9.97
C PRO A 140 21.44 -3.36 8.96
N ILE A 141 22.67 -2.84 9.07
CA ILE A 141 23.79 -3.18 8.17
C ILE A 141 24.15 -4.67 8.27
N ASN A 142 23.98 -5.27 9.46
CA ASN A 142 24.30 -6.68 9.69
C ASN A 142 23.23 -7.67 9.20
N ALA A 143 22.01 -7.20 8.92
CA ALA A 143 20.90 -7.98 8.38
C ALA A 143 20.08 -7.15 7.38
N PRO A 144 20.66 -6.79 6.22
CA PRO A 144 20.00 -5.92 5.25
C PRO A 144 18.81 -6.61 4.57
N CYS A 145 17.90 -5.80 4.01
CA CYS A 145 16.80 -6.26 3.17
C CYS A 145 17.38 -6.75 1.83
N ARG A 146 17.34 -8.07 1.57
CA ARG A 146 17.90 -8.67 0.35
C ARG A 146 16.85 -9.22 -0.58
N LYS A 147 15.78 -9.79 -0.03
CA LYS A 147 14.76 -10.49 -0.80
C LYS A 147 13.40 -9.90 -0.52
N ASP A 148 12.70 -9.59 -1.61
CA ASP A 148 11.31 -9.16 -1.57
C ASP A 148 10.41 -10.32 -1.12
N LYS A 149 9.44 -9.99 -0.28
CA LYS A 149 8.45 -10.95 0.24
C LYS A 149 7.06 -10.41 -0.04
N ASP A 150 6.57 -10.71 -1.23
CA ASP A 150 5.23 -10.27 -1.65
C ASP A 150 4.10 -10.81 -0.77
N LYS A 151 4.29 -11.97 -0.13
CA LYS A 151 3.30 -12.55 0.81
C LYS A 151 3.11 -11.68 2.04
N ASP A 152 4.20 -11.11 2.55
CA ASP A 152 4.22 -10.25 3.75
C ASP A 152 4.14 -8.75 3.39
N GLY A 153 4.21 -8.42 2.09
CA GLY A 153 4.17 -7.06 1.59
C GLY A 153 5.48 -6.30 1.69
N VAL A 154 6.62 -6.99 1.72
CA VAL A 154 7.94 -6.37 1.87
C VAL A 154 8.60 -6.18 0.51
N LYS A 155 8.98 -4.94 0.19
CA LYS A 155 9.81 -4.58 -0.96
C LYS A 155 11.11 -3.93 -0.50
N CYS A 156 12.25 -4.47 -0.91
CA CYS A 156 13.57 -3.98 -0.55
C CYS A 156 14.05 -2.92 -1.56
N ILE A 157 14.32 -1.72 -1.06
CA ILE A 157 14.87 -0.59 -1.81
C ILE A 157 16.29 -0.35 -1.32
N LYS A 158 17.26 -0.37 -2.22
CA LYS A 158 18.65 -0.05 -1.90
C LYS A 158 18.88 1.45 -2.06
N LYS A 159 19.42 2.11 -1.04
CA LYS A 159 19.86 3.50 -1.11
C LYS A 159 21.34 3.55 -1.54
N SER A 160 21.76 4.69 -2.10
CA SER A 160 23.14 4.95 -2.53
C SER A 160 24.19 4.70 -1.43
N ASP A 161 23.80 4.88 -0.18
CA ASP A 161 24.71 4.89 0.98
C ASP A 161 24.97 3.48 1.54
N GLY A 162 24.59 2.42 0.82
CA GLY A 162 24.67 1.04 1.28
C GLY A 162 23.59 0.65 2.31
N ILE A 163 22.74 1.60 2.70
CA ILE A 163 21.59 1.37 3.58
C ILE A 163 20.44 0.75 2.76
N THR A 164 19.85 -0.32 3.30
CA THR A 164 18.67 -0.94 2.71
C THR A 164 17.41 -0.55 3.46
N ILE A 165 16.41 -0.06 2.72
CA ILE A 165 15.09 0.31 3.24
C ILE A 165 14.10 -0.77 2.78
N ALA A 166 13.22 -1.19 3.67
CA ALA A 166 12.06 -1.98 3.30
C ALA A 166 10.81 -1.09 3.25
N ALA A 167 10.16 -1.06 2.09
CA ALA A 167 8.81 -0.56 1.94
C ALA A 167 7.82 -1.69 2.25
N LEU A 168 7.05 -1.52 3.31
CA LEU A 168 6.04 -2.45 3.76
C LEU A 168 4.67 -1.96 3.28
N SER A 169 4.00 -2.74 2.44
CA SER A 169 2.66 -2.45 1.94
C SER A 169 1.62 -3.32 2.63
N LEU A 170 0.50 -2.71 3.02
CA LEU A 170 -0.62 -3.40 3.64
C LEU A 170 -1.26 -4.35 2.61
N LYS A 171 -1.24 -5.66 2.91
CA LYS A 171 -1.86 -6.65 2.04
C LYS A 171 -3.37 -6.66 2.22
N GLU A 172 -4.08 -6.60 1.10
CA GLU A 172 -5.52 -6.76 1.10
C GLU A 172 -5.89 -8.18 1.51
N ARG A 173 -6.71 -8.27 2.56
CA ARG A 173 -7.31 -9.52 2.97
C ARG A 173 -8.68 -9.62 2.35
N LYS A 174 -9.11 -10.85 2.04
CA LYS A 174 -10.50 -11.10 1.65
C LYS A 174 -11.42 -10.57 2.74
N ALA A 175 -12.48 -9.86 2.34
CA ALA A 175 -13.49 -9.38 3.27
C ALA A 175 -13.98 -10.53 4.14
N LEU A 176 -14.15 -10.26 5.44
CA LEU A 176 -14.76 -11.24 6.32
C LEU A 176 -16.17 -11.52 5.79
N ARG A 177 -16.54 -12.80 5.75
CA ARG A 177 -17.92 -13.15 5.46
C ARG A 177 -18.80 -12.43 6.50
N PRO A 178 -19.94 -11.87 6.09
CA PRO A 178 -20.86 -11.27 7.05
C PRO A 178 -21.14 -12.31 8.13
N LYS A 179 -21.06 -11.89 9.39
CA LYS A 179 -21.42 -12.75 10.52
C LYS A 179 -22.82 -13.26 10.22
N ARG A 180 -22.96 -14.57 10.02
CA ARG A 180 -24.28 -15.18 9.88
C ARG A 180 -25.03 -14.83 11.17
N THR A 181 -25.96 -13.90 11.10
CA THR A 181 -26.94 -13.74 12.17
C THR A 181 -27.55 -15.11 12.37
N PRO A 182 -27.57 -15.65 13.61
CA PRO A 182 -28.15 -16.96 13.84
C PRO A 182 -29.55 -16.97 13.24
N ALA A 183 -29.75 -17.81 12.23
CA ALA A 183 -31.04 -17.98 11.61
C ALA A 183 -32.00 -18.44 12.70
N ALA A 184 -33.03 -17.65 12.97
CA ALA A 184 -34.19 -18.00 13.77
C ALA A 184 -33.88 -18.75 15.08
N ILE A 185 -33.50 -18.02 16.14
CA ILE A 185 -33.85 -18.49 17.48
C ILE A 185 -35.38 -18.41 17.57
N PRO A 186 -36.12 -19.53 17.69
CA PRO A 186 -37.59 -19.54 17.61
C PRO A 186 -38.24 -18.59 18.63
N ASN A 187 -37.60 -18.37 19.78
CA ASN A 187 -38.04 -17.42 20.80
C ASN A 187 -38.02 -15.95 20.35
N ILE A 188 -37.07 -15.54 19.51
CA ILE A 188 -37.00 -14.14 19.00
C ILE A 188 -38.12 -13.89 17.99
N ASN A 189 -38.41 -14.87 17.13
CA ASN A 189 -39.51 -14.80 16.17
C ASN A 189 -40.88 -14.77 16.89
N LYS A 190 -41.07 -15.58 17.94
CA LYS A 190 -42.28 -15.54 18.76
C LYS A 190 -42.47 -14.17 19.45
N LYS A 191 -41.40 -13.59 20.01
CA LYS A 191 -41.46 -12.24 20.62
C LYS A 191 -41.75 -11.16 19.58
N ARG A 192 -41.14 -11.24 18.39
CA ARG A 192 -41.38 -10.31 17.28
C ARG A 192 -42.83 -10.39 16.80
N ASN A 193 -43.37 -11.58 16.60
CA ASN A 193 -44.75 -11.79 16.16
C ASN A 193 -45.75 -11.30 17.23
N LYS A 194 -45.52 -11.62 18.50
CA LYS A 194 -46.34 -11.11 19.62
C LYS A 194 -46.35 -9.58 19.69
N ASN A 195 -45.21 -8.92 19.45
CA ASN A 195 -45.15 -7.46 19.42
C ASN A 195 -45.86 -6.87 18.20
N LEU A 196 -45.85 -7.56 17.05
CA LEU A 196 -46.59 -7.15 15.86
C LEU A 196 -48.10 -7.27 16.08
N GLU A 197 -48.56 -8.37 16.68
CA GLU A 197 -49.98 -8.57 17.04
C GLU A 197 -50.47 -7.51 18.02
N LYS A 198 -49.73 -7.27 19.12
CA LYS A 198 -50.07 -6.19 20.07
C LYS A 198 -50.21 -4.82 19.40
N ARG A 199 -49.32 -4.49 18.46
CA ARG A 199 -49.43 -3.23 17.70
C ARG A 199 -50.68 -3.22 16.85
N LYS A 200 -50.99 -4.31 16.12
CA LYS A 200 -52.21 -4.41 15.31
C LYS A 200 -53.46 -4.24 16.17
N GLU A 201 -53.49 -4.81 17.37
CA GLU A 201 -54.59 -4.63 18.33
C GLU A 201 -54.73 -3.18 18.80
N ILE A 202 -53.63 -2.53 19.19
CA ILE A 202 -53.63 -1.11 19.60
C ILE A 202 -54.18 -0.21 18.48
N TYR A 203 -53.77 -0.45 17.24
CA TYR A 203 -54.20 0.34 16.09
C TYR A 203 -55.57 -0.07 15.53
N LYS A 204 -56.18 -1.17 15.98
CA LYS A 204 -57.49 -1.64 15.49
C LYS A 204 -58.61 -0.63 15.76
N ASN A 205 -58.53 0.06 16.89
CA ASN A 205 -59.50 1.07 17.31
C ASN A 205 -59.01 2.50 17.06
N PHE A 206 -57.83 2.68 16.47
CA PHE A 206 -57.31 4.00 16.16
C PHE A 206 -58.06 4.59 14.97
N LYS A 207 -58.88 5.61 15.23
CA LYS A 207 -59.52 6.42 14.21
C LYS A 207 -58.80 7.76 14.12
N ARG A 208 -58.43 8.16 12.91
CA ARG A 208 -57.87 9.50 12.66
C ARG A 208 -58.90 10.54 13.05
N LYS A 209 -58.54 11.48 13.93
CA LYS A 209 -59.34 12.68 14.19
C LYS A 209 -59.13 13.67 13.04
N VAL A 210 -60.23 14.02 12.39
CA VAL A 210 -60.28 15.02 11.32
C VAL A 210 -61.02 16.22 11.87
N ILE A 211 -60.41 17.40 11.78
CA ILE A 211 -61.03 18.66 12.17
C ILE A 211 -61.70 19.21 10.91
N LYS A 212 -63.00 19.48 10.97
CA LYS A 212 -63.70 20.11 9.84
C LYS A 212 -63.35 21.58 9.77
N ASP A 213 -63.43 22.16 8.58
CA ASP A 213 -63.07 23.57 8.37
C ASP A 213 -64.02 24.53 9.11
N GLU A 214 -65.26 24.09 9.43
CA GLU A 214 -66.21 24.87 10.24
C GLU A 214 -65.84 24.92 11.74
N ASP A 215 -65.12 23.91 12.23
CA ASP A 215 -64.72 23.78 13.64
C ASP A 215 -63.39 24.48 13.94
N VAL A 216 -62.88 25.27 12.99
CA VAL A 216 -61.60 25.98 13.07
C VAL A 216 -61.82 27.38 13.65
N PRO A 217 -61.25 27.69 14.84
CA PRO A 217 -61.37 29.02 15.42
C PRO A 217 -60.76 30.11 14.53
N PRO A 218 -61.29 31.35 14.55
CA PRO A 218 -60.74 32.47 13.79
C PRO A 218 -59.26 32.72 14.18
N GLY A 219 -58.40 32.91 13.18
CA GLY A 219 -56.95 33.11 13.35
C GLY A 219 -56.11 31.81 13.39
N MET A 220 -56.73 30.64 13.28
CA MET A 220 -56.06 29.34 13.19
C MET A 220 -56.27 28.70 11.80
N ARG A 221 -55.35 27.83 11.38
CA ARG A 221 -55.48 26.97 10.19
C ARG A 221 -55.19 25.51 10.53
N VAL A 222 -55.83 24.60 9.80
CA VAL A 222 -55.62 23.15 9.95
C VAL A 222 -54.40 22.71 9.14
N VAL A 223 -53.49 21.98 9.78
CA VAL A 223 -52.38 21.26 9.14
C VAL A 223 -52.67 19.77 9.16
N ARG A 224 -52.87 19.18 7.98
CA ARG A 224 -53.15 17.74 7.82
C ARG A 224 -51.85 16.95 7.94
N THR A 225 -51.71 16.12 8.99
CA THR A 225 -50.55 15.24 9.18
C THR A 225 -50.97 13.77 9.16
N PRO A 226 -50.05 12.82 8.87
CA PRO A 226 -50.37 11.38 8.90
C PRO A 226 -50.83 10.87 10.29
N PHE A 227 -50.62 11.64 11.36
CA PHE A 227 -51.05 11.29 12.72
C PHE A 227 -52.35 11.98 13.16
N GLY A 228 -52.96 12.79 12.29
CA GLY A 228 -54.15 13.59 12.60
C GLY A 228 -53.99 15.05 12.22
N ASP A 229 -55.08 15.80 12.34
CA ASP A 229 -55.11 17.21 11.99
C ASP A 229 -54.69 18.07 13.21
N ARG A 230 -53.95 19.16 12.98
CA ARG A 230 -53.48 20.08 14.03
C ARG A 230 -53.84 21.52 13.68
N LEU A 231 -54.20 22.33 14.68
CA LEU A 231 -54.42 23.77 14.51
C LEU A 231 -53.10 24.53 14.70
N VAL A 232 -52.82 25.45 13.79
CA VAL A 232 -51.62 26.30 13.82
C VAL A 232 -52.05 27.75 13.58
N PRO A 233 -51.50 28.75 14.29
CA PRO A 233 -51.84 30.15 14.06
C PRO A 233 -51.48 30.57 12.63
N ILE A 234 -52.34 31.38 12.03
CA ILE A 234 -52.08 32.06 10.75
C ILE A 234 -51.05 33.15 11.06
N LYS A 235 -49.86 33.05 10.43
CA LYS A 235 -48.85 34.12 10.46
C LYS A 235 -49.18 35.16 9.40
#